data_AF-A0A931SD79-F1
#
_entry.id   AF-A0A931SD79-F1
#
_cell.length_a   1.000
_cell.length_b   1.000
_cell.length_c   1.000
_cell.angle_alpha   90.00
_cell.angle_beta   90.00
_cell.angle_gamma   90.00
#
_symmetry.space_group_name_H-M   'P 1'
#
loop_
_entity.id
_entity.type
_entity.pdbx_description
1 polymer ?
#
loop_
_entity_poly.entity_id
_entity_poly.type
_entity_poly.pdbx_seq_one_letter_code
_entity_poly.pdbx_strand_id
1 'polypeptide(L)'
;HTIIFFPAKGALIPLKEWVGSKKGSEDVDEYKRDPIRYAADNARFLEEAFSTQAITEERRNKLLDKYLSLIIKYDRQAWKPFDEPKNGYPEYLSDGFSNLGSDVEVDSKKRWGREKLNVDKAEIFSQSRDFLRKTIADALDDLEKVKAVASYVYNNIRYGDPFALIPEGQSIVISKYLDEGLGVCRHQAMYTQVLLQTLGVRSMLFPNKLNGGKHLSNLVLIGDTWFLLDVTSPKNKHLPAPKKEAYLVEVGSRVELSPEEISKIRLVVKDGDRVYMSDPRAAYWRIRPR
;
A
#
# COMPACT_ATOMS: atom_id res chain seq x y z
N HIS A 1 2.13 -30.01 -20.07
CA HIS A 1 1.24 -28.85 -19.86
C HIS A 1 2.06 -27.66 -19.39
N THR A 2 2.61 -26.92 -20.36
CA THR A 2 3.51 -25.78 -20.17
C THR A 2 2.70 -24.50 -20.17
N ILE A 3 3.00 -23.58 -19.24
CA ILE A 3 2.23 -22.35 -19.02
C ILE A 3 2.89 -21.22 -19.79
N ILE A 4 2.10 -20.51 -20.60
CA ILE A 4 2.49 -19.38 -21.44
C ILE A 4 2.21 -18.08 -20.68
N PHE A 5 3.15 -17.13 -20.72
CA PHE A 5 3.04 -15.74 -20.24
C PHE A 5 3.38 -14.77 -21.38
N PHE A 6 2.76 -13.59 -21.38
CA PHE A 6 2.89 -12.56 -22.42
C PHE A 6 3.56 -11.28 -21.87
N PRO A 7 4.56 -10.71 -22.56
CA PRO A 7 4.87 -9.29 -22.49
C PRO A 7 4.25 -8.54 -23.68
N ALA A 8 4.03 -7.23 -23.51
CA ALA A 8 3.32 -6.35 -24.45
C ALA A 8 3.94 -6.23 -25.86
N LYS A 9 5.17 -6.71 -26.09
CA LYS A 9 5.80 -6.82 -27.42
C LYS A 9 6.82 -7.97 -27.47
N GLY A 10 6.46 -9.09 -28.09
CA GLY A 10 7.42 -10.05 -28.65
C GLY A 10 7.89 -11.21 -27.75
N ALA A 11 7.54 -12.42 -28.20
CA ALA A 11 8.06 -13.75 -27.83
C ALA A 11 7.81 -14.31 -26.41
N LEU A 12 7.10 -15.44 -26.44
CA LEU A 12 6.67 -16.33 -25.36
C LEU A 12 7.88 -16.91 -24.61
N ILE A 13 7.94 -16.80 -23.27
CA ILE A 13 8.83 -17.63 -22.46
C ILE A 13 8.03 -18.27 -21.32
N PRO A 14 7.98 -19.61 -21.22
CA PRO A 14 7.36 -20.30 -20.11
C PRO A 14 7.97 -19.89 -18.77
N LEU A 15 7.15 -19.71 -17.73
CA LEU A 15 7.62 -19.36 -16.38
C LEU A 15 8.66 -20.35 -15.80
N LYS A 16 8.74 -21.58 -16.36
CA LYS A 16 9.76 -22.59 -16.00
C LYS A 16 11.14 -22.33 -16.61
N GLU A 17 11.23 -21.65 -17.75
CA GLU A 17 12.49 -21.26 -18.41
C GLU A 17 12.99 -19.88 -17.93
N TRP A 18 12.21 -19.24 -17.07
CA TRP A 18 12.36 -17.86 -16.68
C TRP A 18 13.23 -17.68 -15.41
N VAL A 19 13.24 -18.67 -14.51
CA VAL A 19 14.07 -18.66 -13.31
C VAL A 19 15.51 -19.04 -13.67
N GLY A 20 16.35 -18.05 -13.95
CA GLY A 20 17.79 -18.20 -14.21
C GLY A 20 18.27 -17.76 -15.60
N SER A 21 17.41 -17.17 -16.44
CA SER A 21 17.79 -16.66 -17.76
C SER A 21 18.18 -15.17 -17.72
N LYS A 22 18.94 -14.69 -18.74
CA LYS A 22 19.25 -13.25 -18.94
C LYS A 22 18.01 -12.36 -18.98
N LYS A 23 16.85 -12.90 -19.40
CA LYS A 23 15.57 -12.18 -19.40
C LYS A 23 15.11 -11.84 -17.98
N GLY A 24 15.47 -12.66 -17.00
CA GLY A 24 15.15 -12.42 -15.60
C GLY A 24 15.78 -11.14 -15.02
N SER A 25 16.97 -10.73 -15.48
CA SER A 25 17.57 -9.45 -15.03
C SER A 25 16.94 -8.24 -15.71
N GLU A 26 16.57 -8.33 -16.99
CA GLU A 26 15.91 -7.24 -17.72
C GLU A 26 14.52 -6.93 -17.13
N ASP A 27 13.79 -7.97 -16.74
CA ASP A 27 12.47 -7.84 -16.11
C ASP A 27 12.56 -7.24 -14.69
N VAL A 28 13.64 -7.49 -13.95
CA VAL A 28 13.87 -6.84 -12.64
C VAL A 28 14.17 -5.36 -12.82
N ASP A 29 14.92 -4.97 -13.86
CA ASP A 29 15.18 -3.56 -14.17
C ASP A 29 13.92 -2.84 -14.67
N GLU A 30 13.06 -3.51 -15.43
CA GLU A 30 11.72 -2.99 -15.77
C GLU A 30 10.85 -2.82 -14.54
N TYR A 31 10.77 -3.86 -13.70
CA TYR A 31 10.04 -3.80 -12.44
C TYR A 31 10.54 -2.68 -11.52
N LYS A 32 11.86 -2.50 -11.42
CA LYS A 32 12.46 -1.46 -10.60
C LYS A 32 12.13 -0.05 -11.10
N ARG A 33 11.90 0.11 -12.41
CA ARG A 33 11.53 1.41 -13.01
C ARG A 33 10.10 1.80 -12.68
N ASP A 34 9.15 0.88 -12.77
CA ASP A 34 7.74 1.14 -12.41
C ASP A 34 7.06 -0.13 -11.88
N PRO A 35 7.23 -0.45 -10.59
CA PRO A 35 6.69 -1.68 -10.00
C PRO A 35 5.16 -1.68 -9.96
N ILE A 36 4.55 -0.49 -9.93
CA ILE A 36 3.09 -0.33 -9.95
C ILE A 36 2.54 -0.68 -11.33
N ARG A 37 3.14 -0.16 -12.39
CA ARG A 37 2.78 -0.51 -13.77
C ARG A 37 2.91 -2.02 -13.98
N TYR A 38 4.01 -2.60 -13.52
CA TYR A 38 4.23 -4.05 -13.61
C TYR A 38 3.14 -4.84 -12.87
N ALA A 39 2.78 -4.42 -11.65
CA ALA A 39 1.71 -5.04 -10.89
C ALA A 39 0.34 -4.90 -11.59
N ALA A 40 0.05 -3.73 -12.18
CA ALA A 40 -1.19 -3.48 -12.93
C ALA A 40 -1.33 -4.36 -14.17
N ASP A 41 -0.25 -4.51 -14.96
CA ASP A 41 -0.26 -5.35 -16.15
C ASP A 41 -0.49 -6.83 -15.79
N ASN A 42 0.12 -7.30 -14.69
CA ASN A 42 -0.12 -8.67 -14.19
C ASN A 42 -1.50 -8.86 -13.56
N ALA A 43 -2.02 -7.89 -12.81
CA ALA A 43 -3.36 -7.95 -12.25
C ALA A 43 -4.42 -8.02 -13.35
N ARG A 44 -4.30 -7.20 -14.39
CA ARG A 44 -5.18 -7.24 -15.58
C ARG A 44 -5.14 -8.60 -16.27
N PHE A 45 -3.95 -9.17 -16.44
CA PHE A 45 -3.82 -10.52 -16.98
C PHE A 45 -4.58 -11.56 -16.13
N LEU A 46 -4.51 -11.46 -14.80
CA LEU A 46 -5.25 -12.36 -13.94
C LEU A 46 -6.77 -12.14 -14.03
N GLU A 47 -7.23 -10.90 -14.12
CA GLU A 47 -8.65 -10.55 -14.33
C GLU A 47 -9.18 -11.19 -15.62
N GLU A 48 -8.46 -11.02 -16.74
CA GLU A 48 -8.77 -11.65 -18.03
C GLU A 48 -8.78 -13.18 -17.92
N ALA A 49 -7.74 -13.76 -17.30
CA ALA A 49 -7.63 -15.19 -17.10
C ALA A 49 -8.76 -15.74 -16.23
N PHE A 50 -9.19 -15.02 -15.18
CA PHE A 50 -10.23 -15.46 -14.26
C PHE A 50 -11.61 -15.35 -14.88
N SER A 51 -11.84 -14.37 -15.75
CA SER A 51 -13.10 -14.21 -16.50
C SER A 51 -13.37 -15.35 -17.49
N THR A 52 -12.33 -16.09 -17.90
CA THR A 52 -12.45 -17.20 -18.86
C THR A 52 -13.11 -18.42 -18.21
N GLN A 53 -14.29 -18.85 -18.70
CA GLN A 53 -15.02 -20.01 -18.14
C GLN A 53 -14.24 -21.33 -18.16
N ALA A 54 -13.23 -21.45 -19.02
CA ALA A 54 -12.42 -22.67 -19.16
C ALA A 54 -11.35 -22.86 -18.07
N ILE A 55 -11.11 -21.87 -17.20
CA ILE A 55 -10.09 -21.98 -16.14
C ILE A 55 -10.68 -22.60 -14.87
N THR A 56 -10.03 -23.65 -14.35
CA THR A 56 -10.46 -24.25 -13.08
C THR A 56 -10.07 -23.38 -11.89
N GLU A 57 -10.77 -23.53 -10.76
CA GLU A 57 -10.46 -22.79 -9.54
C GLU A 57 -9.04 -23.09 -9.01
N GLU A 58 -8.60 -24.35 -9.07
CA GLU A 58 -7.22 -24.74 -8.76
C GLU A 58 -6.22 -23.96 -9.62
N ARG A 59 -6.54 -23.80 -10.91
CA ARG A 59 -5.69 -23.10 -11.85
C ARG A 59 -5.63 -21.60 -11.57
N ARG A 60 -6.76 -20.97 -11.21
CA ARG A 60 -6.82 -19.57 -10.76
C ARG A 60 -5.96 -19.34 -9.52
N ASN A 61 -6.11 -20.19 -8.51
CA ASN A 61 -5.31 -20.16 -7.29
C ASN A 61 -3.81 -20.24 -7.58
N LYS A 62 -3.40 -21.18 -8.43
CA LYS A 62 -1.99 -21.34 -8.83
C LYS A 62 -1.44 -20.13 -9.59
N LEU A 63 -2.26 -19.42 -10.36
CA LEU A 63 -1.83 -18.20 -11.05
C LEU A 63 -1.64 -17.06 -10.06
N LEU A 64 -2.58 -16.87 -9.12
CA LEU A 64 -2.46 -15.88 -8.05
C LEU A 64 -1.20 -16.12 -7.20
N ASP A 65 -0.97 -17.35 -6.74
CA ASP A 65 0.18 -17.68 -5.89
C ASP A 65 1.52 -17.37 -6.59
N LYS A 66 1.57 -17.62 -7.90
CA LYS A 66 2.73 -17.30 -8.74
C LYS A 66 2.95 -15.80 -8.87
N TYR A 67 1.89 -15.05 -9.09
CA TYR A 67 1.95 -13.59 -9.16
C TYR A 67 2.45 -12.98 -7.86
N LEU A 68 1.87 -13.38 -6.72
CA LEU A 68 2.26 -12.88 -5.40
C LEU A 68 3.72 -13.23 -5.07
N SER A 69 4.13 -14.47 -5.37
CA SER A 69 5.53 -14.91 -5.21
C SER A 69 6.49 -14.13 -6.11
N LEU A 70 6.05 -13.75 -7.31
CA LEU A 70 6.86 -12.99 -8.26
C LEU A 70 7.14 -11.57 -7.75
N ILE A 71 6.12 -10.88 -7.23
CA ILE A 71 6.28 -9.57 -6.58
C ILE A 71 7.33 -9.63 -5.47
N ILE A 72 7.21 -10.61 -4.55
CA ILE A 72 8.16 -10.75 -3.44
C ILE A 72 9.57 -11.02 -3.95
N LYS A 73 9.71 -11.94 -4.93
CA LYS A 73 11.01 -12.25 -5.54
C LYS A 73 11.64 -10.99 -6.14
N TYR A 74 10.86 -10.20 -6.88
CA TYR A 74 11.36 -9.01 -7.54
C TYR A 74 11.69 -7.91 -6.56
N ASP A 75 10.87 -7.72 -5.52
CA ASP A 75 11.19 -6.78 -4.45
C ASP A 75 12.57 -7.06 -3.87
N ARG A 76 12.83 -8.32 -3.50
CA ARG A 76 14.11 -8.76 -2.91
C ARG A 76 15.29 -8.65 -3.87
N GLN A 77 15.05 -8.71 -5.18
CA GLN A 77 16.10 -8.57 -6.20
C GLN A 77 16.37 -7.09 -6.56
N ALA A 78 15.31 -6.30 -6.74
CA ALA A 78 15.39 -4.87 -7.09
C ALA A 78 15.88 -4.02 -5.92
N TRP A 79 15.47 -4.38 -4.71
CA TRP A 79 15.85 -3.76 -3.46
C TRP A 79 16.29 -4.86 -2.50
N LYS A 80 17.60 -4.98 -2.28
CA LYS A 80 18.13 -5.94 -1.30
C LYS A 80 17.33 -5.80 0.00
N PRO A 81 16.83 -6.89 0.61
CA PRO A 81 16.15 -6.81 1.90
C PRO A 81 17.09 -6.09 2.86
N PHE A 82 16.74 -4.87 3.22
CA PHE A 82 17.73 -4.01 3.87
C PHE A 82 17.81 -4.34 5.34
N ASP A 83 19.00 -4.53 5.90
CA ASP A 83 19.16 -4.34 7.34
C ASP A 83 18.99 -2.86 7.74
N GLU A 84 19.10 -1.94 6.76
CA GLU A 84 18.98 -0.50 6.92
C GLU A 84 17.63 0.03 6.44
N PRO A 85 16.84 0.69 7.29
CA PRO A 85 15.50 1.10 6.89
C PRO A 85 15.52 2.24 5.85
N LYS A 86 14.64 2.15 4.83
CA LYS A 86 14.39 3.27 3.92
C LYS A 86 13.72 4.42 4.67
N ASN A 87 14.35 5.59 4.69
CA ASN A 87 13.81 6.78 5.33
C ASN A 87 12.80 7.51 4.43
N GLY A 88 11.71 8.00 5.02
CA GLY A 88 10.72 8.83 4.34
C GLY A 88 9.44 8.08 3.95
N TYR A 89 8.67 8.65 3.02
CA TYR A 89 7.39 8.13 2.56
C TYR A 89 7.52 7.65 1.12
N PRO A 90 7.91 6.38 0.89
CA PRO A 90 8.17 5.91 -0.46
C PRO A 90 6.87 5.76 -1.24
N GLU A 91 6.92 6.07 -2.54
CA GLU A 91 5.83 5.79 -3.47
C GLU A 91 5.56 4.30 -3.60
N TYR A 92 6.60 3.47 -3.44
CA TYR A 92 6.53 2.01 -3.44
C TYR A 92 7.02 1.40 -2.13
N LEU A 93 6.21 0.54 -1.49
CA LEU A 93 6.63 -0.20 -0.30
C LEU A 93 7.17 -1.55 -0.76
N SER A 94 8.49 -1.70 -0.78
CA SER A 94 9.14 -2.99 -1.06
C SER A 94 9.08 -3.92 0.15
N ASP A 95 9.14 -5.23 -0.08
CA ASP A 95 9.41 -6.24 0.97
C ASP A 95 10.66 -5.85 1.79
N GLY A 96 10.55 -5.91 3.12
CA GLY A 96 11.61 -5.55 4.06
C GLY A 96 11.37 -4.25 4.85
N PHE A 97 12.45 -3.67 5.38
CA PHE A 97 12.33 -2.61 6.38
C PHE A 97 12.10 -1.19 5.82
N SER A 98 11.18 -0.47 6.43
CA SER A 98 10.83 0.93 6.18
C SER A 98 10.87 1.74 7.47
N ASN A 99 11.44 2.95 7.43
CA ASN A 99 11.44 3.92 8.52
C ASN A 99 10.70 5.18 8.06
N LEU A 100 9.46 5.30 8.52
CA LEU A 100 8.64 6.48 8.27
C LEU A 100 9.00 7.66 9.18
N GLY A 101 10.03 7.51 10.02
CA GLY A 101 10.55 8.55 10.90
C GLY A 101 11.63 9.40 10.22
N SER A 102 11.73 10.67 10.63
CA SER A 102 12.73 11.63 10.13
C SER A 102 14.13 11.46 10.76
N ASP A 103 14.32 10.46 11.62
CA ASP A 103 15.54 10.29 12.40
C ASP A 103 16.40 9.18 11.78
N VAL A 104 17.64 9.55 11.44
CA VAL A 104 18.64 8.70 10.79
C VAL A 104 19.31 7.75 11.78
N GLU A 105 19.29 8.05 13.08
CA GLU A 105 19.80 7.14 14.10
C GLU A 105 18.74 6.06 14.40
N VAL A 106 19.05 4.81 14.03
CA VAL A 106 18.18 3.62 14.23
C VAL A 106 18.22 3.12 15.69
N ASP A 107 18.62 3.98 16.64
CA ASP A 107 18.71 3.61 18.06
C ASP A 107 17.30 3.41 18.64
N SER A 108 16.91 2.15 18.78
CA SER A 108 15.62 1.73 19.32
C SER A 108 15.39 2.19 20.77
N LYS A 109 16.45 2.45 21.54
CA LYS A 109 16.36 2.94 22.93
C LYS A 109 15.99 4.42 23.02
N LYS A 110 16.27 5.20 21.97
CA LYS A 110 15.93 6.64 21.90
C LYS A 110 14.57 6.91 21.26
N ARG A 111 13.90 5.87 20.74
CA ARG A 111 12.77 6.00 19.82
C ARG A 111 11.44 5.54 20.43
N TRP A 112 11.01 6.15 21.54
CA TRP A 112 9.61 6.08 21.96
C TRP A 112 8.71 6.54 20.80
N GLY A 113 7.98 5.60 20.18
CA GLY A 113 7.05 5.86 19.09
C GLY A 113 7.60 5.93 17.66
N ARG A 114 8.90 5.65 17.42
CA ARG A 114 9.51 5.67 16.07
C ARG A 114 10.14 4.32 15.72
N GLU A 115 9.32 3.40 15.25
CA GLU A 115 9.76 2.02 15.04
C GLU A 115 10.48 1.81 13.71
N LYS A 116 11.31 0.78 13.67
CA LYS A 116 11.70 0.10 12.43
C LYS A 116 10.51 -0.79 12.04
N LEU A 117 9.83 -0.45 10.94
CA LEU A 117 8.68 -1.21 10.44
C LEU A 117 9.18 -2.20 9.39
N ASN A 118 8.78 -3.45 9.48
CA ASN A 118 9.05 -4.49 8.50
C ASN A 118 7.80 -4.76 7.67
N VAL A 119 7.89 -4.51 6.37
CA VAL A 119 6.89 -4.88 5.37
C VAL A 119 7.17 -6.34 4.97
N ASP A 120 6.54 -7.28 5.67
CA ASP A 120 6.59 -8.70 5.30
C ASP A 120 5.47 -9.01 4.31
N LYS A 121 5.76 -8.85 3.01
CA LYS A 121 4.74 -9.06 1.97
C LYS A 121 4.30 -10.51 1.89
N ALA A 122 5.18 -11.46 2.21
CA ALA A 122 4.82 -12.87 2.18
C ALA A 122 3.66 -13.16 3.15
N GLU A 123 3.77 -12.67 4.38
CA GLU A 123 2.72 -12.87 5.37
C GLU A 123 1.47 -12.02 5.07
N ILE A 124 1.62 -10.75 4.70
CA ILE A 124 0.49 -9.90 4.27
C ILE A 124 -0.30 -10.58 3.14
N PHE A 125 0.39 -11.13 2.14
CA PHE A 125 -0.24 -11.81 1.02
C PHE A 125 -0.89 -13.13 1.42
N SER A 126 -0.29 -13.88 2.34
CA SER A 126 -0.89 -15.07 2.93
C SER A 126 -2.22 -14.73 3.62
N GLN A 127 -2.22 -13.73 4.50
CA GLN A 127 -3.40 -13.31 5.27
C GLN A 127 -4.50 -12.70 4.40
N SER A 128 -4.13 -11.98 3.34
CA SER A 128 -5.07 -11.28 2.44
C SER A 128 -5.38 -12.05 1.15
N ARG A 129 -4.93 -13.30 1.03
CA ARG A 129 -4.97 -14.08 -0.21
C ARG A 129 -6.37 -14.20 -0.80
N ASP A 130 -7.36 -14.56 0.02
CA ASP A 130 -8.73 -14.75 -0.46
C ASP A 130 -9.39 -13.43 -0.85
N PHE A 131 -9.07 -12.35 -0.14
CA PHE A 131 -9.50 -11.00 -0.50
C PHE A 131 -8.93 -10.58 -1.86
N LEU A 132 -7.62 -10.77 -2.08
CA LEU A 132 -6.96 -10.46 -3.36
C LEU A 132 -7.54 -11.31 -4.48
N ARG A 133 -7.73 -12.62 -4.26
CA ARG A 133 -8.35 -13.54 -5.23
C ARG A 133 -9.72 -13.04 -5.66
N LYS A 134 -10.59 -12.71 -4.70
CA LYS A 134 -11.94 -12.23 -4.96
C LYS A 134 -11.90 -10.91 -5.74
N THR A 135 -11.11 -9.95 -5.27
CA THR A 135 -11.00 -8.60 -5.89
C THR A 135 -10.54 -8.68 -7.35
N ILE A 136 -9.58 -9.57 -7.65
CA ILE A 136 -9.10 -9.83 -9.01
C ILE A 136 -10.16 -10.58 -9.85
N ALA A 137 -10.87 -11.55 -9.26
CA ALA A 137 -11.92 -12.28 -9.95
C ALA A 137 -13.11 -11.39 -10.35
N ASP A 138 -13.43 -10.40 -9.51
CA ASP A 138 -14.52 -9.46 -9.73
C ASP A 138 -14.17 -8.40 -10.80
N ALA A 139 -12.92 -8.35 -11.28
CA ALA A 139 -12.43 -7.43 -12.32
C ALA A 139 -12.82 -5.96 -12.06
N LEU A 140 -12.70 -5.54 -10.81
CA LEU A 140 -13.11 -4.21 -10.35
C LEU A 140 -12.28 -3.10 -11.03
N ASP A 141 -12.92 -1.96 -11.29
CA ASP A 141 -12.19 -0.74 -11.66
C ASP A 141 -11.36 -0.20 -10.47
N ASP A 142 -10.51 0.79 -10.73
CA ASP A 142 -9.59 1.33 -9.71
C ASP A 142 -10.34 1.90 -8.50
N LEU A 143 -11.50 2.55 -8.70
CA LEU A 143 -12.29 3.11 -7.61
C LEU A 143 -12.87 2.00 -6.73
N GLU A 144 -13.42 0.96 -7.33
CA GLU A 144 -13.98 -0.18 -6.60
C GLU A 144 -12.88 -1.02 -5.93
N LYS A 145 -11.70 -1.15 -6.54
CA LYS A 145 -10.50 -1.73 -5.88
C LYS A 145 -10.12 -0.93 -4.63
N VAL A 146 -10.06 0.40 -4.74
CA VAL A 146 -9.75 1.30 -3.61
C VAL A 146 -10.76 1.11 -2.48
N LYS A 147 -12.06 1.11 -2.79
CA LYS A 147 -13.13 0.88 -1.78
C LYS A 147 -13.05 -0.50 -1.14
N ALA A 148 -12.77 -1.54 -1.93
CA ALA A 148 -12.64 -2.91 -1.45
C ALA A 148 -11.45 -3.05 -0.49
N VAL A 149 -10.29 -2.51 -0.84
CA VAL A 149 -9.10 -2.49 0.05
C VAL A 149 -9.38 -1.69 1.31
N ALA A 150 -9.96 -0.49 1.16
CA ALA A 150 -10.26 0.37 2.30
C ALA A 150 -11.19 -0.33 3.31
N SER A 151 -12.24 -0.97 2.81
CA SER A 151 -13.19 -1.75 3.61
C SER A 151 -12.53 -2.97 4.24
N TYR A 152 -11.66 -3.67 3.51
CA TYR A 152 -10.93 -4.82 4.02
C TYR A 152 -10.03 -4.42 5.20
N VAL A 153 -9.20 -3.38 5.03
CA VAL A 153 -8.27 -2.92 6.07
C VAL A 153 -9.04 -2.39 7.28
N TYR A 154 -10.03 -1.53 7.07
CA TYR A 154 -10.84 -0.94 8.14
C TYR A 154 -11.54 -1.99 9.03
N ASN A 155 -11.98 -3.09 8.42
CA ASN A 155 -12.71 -4.14 9.13
C ASN A 155 -11.81 -5.18 9.80
N ASN A 156 -10.61 -5.41 9.28
CA ASN A 156 -9.72 -6.46 9.78
C ASN A 156 -8.60 -5.94 10.69
N ILE A 157 -8.20 -4.67 10.59
CA ILE A 157 -7.19 -4.07 11.48
C ILE A 157 -7.86 -3.09 12.43
N ARG A 158 -7.94 -3.44 13.72
CA ARG A 158 -8.53 -2.52 14.72
C ARG A 158 -7.47 -1.53 15.19
N TYR A 159 -7.94 -0.34 15.55
CA TYR A 159 -7.06 0.66 16.15
C TYR A 159 -6.80 0.30 17.61
N GLY A 160 -5.53 0.28 17.96
CA GLY A 160 -5.07 -0.06 19.29
C GLY A 160 -3.64 0.41 19.50
N ASP A 161 -3.18 0.31 20.74
CA ASP A 161 -1.82 0.61 21.09
C ASP A 161 -0.92 -0.60 20.78
N PRO A 162 -0.08 -0.55 19.73
CA PRO A 162 0.80 -1.64 19.38
C PRO A 162 1.96 -1.80 20.38
N PHE A 163 2.24 -0.78 21.20
CA PHE A 163 3.40 -0.77 22.10
C PHE A 163 3.27 -1.75 23.26
N ALA A 164 2.06 -2.20 23.59
CA ALA A 164 1.85 -3.20 24.62
C ALA A 164 2.38 -4.60 24.24
N LEU A 165 2.60 -4.87 22.95
CA LEU A 165 2.88 -6.22 22.44
C LEU A 165 4.31 -6.42 21.91
N ILE A 166 5.13 -5.38 21.88
CA ILE A 166 6.40 -5.41 21.15
C ILE A 166 7.55 -5.22 22.13
N PRO A 167 8.41 -6.25 22.30
CA PRO A 167 9.59 -6.15 23.14
C PRO A 167 10.49 -4.99 22.70
N GLU A 168 11.08 -4.30 23.68
CA GLU A 168 12.01 -3.20 23.44
C GLU A 168 13.15 -3.66 22.50
N GLY A 169 13.44 -2.85 21.49
CA GLY A 169 14.49 -3.12 20.52
C GLY A 169 14.09 -4.01 19.33
N GLN A 170 12.87 -4.52 19.28
CA GLN A 170 12.38 -5.28 18.12
C GLN A 170 11.75 -4.38 17.06
N SER A 171 11.83 -4.84 15.80
CA SER A 171 11.09 -4.22 14.71
C SER A 171 9.64 -4.69 14.73
N ILE A 172 8.75 -3.79 14.35
CA ILE A 172 7.35 -4.11 14.17
C ILE A 172 7.17 -4.76 12.81
N VAL A 173 6.55 -5.93 12.77
CA VAL A 173 6.18 -6.57 11.50
C VAL A 173 4.74 -6.21 11.18
N ILE A 174 4.51 -5.60 10.02
CA ILE A 174 3.21 -5.03 9.65
C ILE A 174 2.12 -6.10 9.53
N SER A 175 2.47 -7.33 9.16
CA SER A 175 1.53 -8.45 9.07
C SER A 175 0.91 -8.84 10.41
N LYS A 176 1.61 -8.65 11.53
CA LYS A 176 1.09 -9.01 12.87
C LYS A 176 -0.17 -8.25 13.26
N TYR A 177 -0.46 -7.13 12.60
CA TYR A 177 -1.60 -6.29 12.93
C TYR A 177 -2.95 -6.86 12.50
N LEU A 178 -2.99 -7.78 11.54
CA LEU A 178 -4.21 -8.55 11.28
C LEU A 178 -4.49 -9.56 12.38
N ASP A 179 -3.45 -10.26 12.86
CA ASP A 179 -3.61 -11.34 13.85
C ASP A 179 -3.90 -10.79 15.25
N GLU A 180 -3.15 -9.76 15.66
CA GLU A 180 -3.24 -9.16 16.99
C GLU A 180 -4.32 -8.06 17.05
N GLY A 181 -4.74 -7.55 15.89
CA GLY A 181 -5.84 -6.60 15.76
C GLY A 181 -5.56 -5.22 16.37
N LEU A 182 -4.31 -4.76 16.44
CA LEU A 182 -3.95 -3.50 17.11
C LEU A 182 -2.96 -2.67 16.28
N GLY A 183 -3.44 -1.87 15.32
CA GLY A 183 -2.59 -0.99 14.51
C GLY A 183 -3.03 0.48 14.55
N VAL A 184 -2.09 1.42 14.73
CA VAL A 184 -2.35 2.85 14.53
C VAL A 184 -2.37 3.25 13.05
N CYS A 185 -2.66 4.52 12.75
CA CYS A 185 -2.83 5.07 11.40
C CYS A 185 -1.71 4.67 10.42
N ARG A 186 -0.45 4.73 10.82
CA ARG A 186 0.67 4.38 9.94
C ARG A 186 0.66 2.92 9.48
N HIS A 187 0.28 1.99 10.35
CA HIS A 187 0.26 0.57 10.04
C HIS A 187 -0.86 0.25 9.04
N GLN A 188 -2.04 0.84 9.27
CA GLN A 188 -3.19 0.69 8.37
C GLN A 188 -2.91 1.31 7.00
N ALA A 189 -2.26 2.48 6.94
CA ALA A 189 -1.89 3.14 5.69
C ALA A 189 -0.84 2.34 4.89
N MET A 190 0.14 1.73 5.57
CA MET A 190 1.13 0.87 4.90
C MET A 190 0.51 -0.42 4.38
N TYR A 191 -0.32 -1.08 5.19
CA TYR A 191 -1.04 -2.29 4.77
C TYR A 191 -1.91 -2.00 3.54
N THR A 192 -2.64 -0.88 3.57
CA THR A 192 -3.46 -0.39 2.44
C THR A 192 -2.63 -0.18 1.20
N GLN A 193 -1.49 0.50 1.32
CA GLN A 193 -0.62 0.74 0.17
C GLN A 193 -0.09 -0.58 -0.41
N VAL A 194 0.34 -1.54 0.41
CA VAL A 194 0.81 -2.86 -0.10
C VAL A 194 -0.29 -3.56 -0.91
N LEU A 195 -1.53 -3.58 -0.41
CA LEU A 195 -2.65 -4.19 -1.14
C LEU A 195 -2.99 -3.46 -2.44
N LEU A 196 -3.03 -2.13 -2.43
CA LEU A 196 -3.29 -1.33 -3.63
C LEU A 196 -2.21 -1.52 -4.70
N GLN A 197 -0.94 -1.56 -4.28
CA GLN A 197 0.18 -1.81 -5.17
C GLN A 197 0.07 -3.17 -5.84
N THR A 198 -0.32 -4.21 -5.09
CA THR A 198 -0.58 -5.56 -5.62
C THR A 198 -1.79 -5.62 -6.56
N LEU A 199 -2.70 -4.66 -6.51
CA LEU A 199 -3.83 -4.56 -7.45
C LEU A 199 -3.53 -3.62 -8.62
N GLY A 200 -2.30 -3.10 -8.72
CA GLY A 200 -1.89 -2.16 -9.75
C GLY A 200 -2.37 -0.73 -9.53
N VAL A 201 -2.98 -0.42 -8.38
CA VAL A 201 -3.45 0.91 -8.06
C VAL A 201 -2.31 1.71 -7.45
N ARG A 202 -1.98 2.84 -8.07
CA ARG A 202 -0.92 3.73 -7.56
C ARG A 202 -1.37 4.40 -6.26
N SER A 203 -0.60 4.18 -5.21
CA SER A 203 -0.86 4.69 -3.86
C SER A 203 0.44 5.06 -3.16
N MET A 204 0.43 6.14 -2.39
CA MET A 204 1.57 6.61 -1.59
C MET A 204 1.16 6.99 -0.17
N LEU A 205 2.08 6.91 0.78
CA LEU A 205 1.84 7.38 2.15
C LEU A 205 1.77 8.91 2.17
N PHE A 206 0.80 9.43 2.91
CA PHE A 206 0.56 10.86 3.03
C PHE A 206 0.53 11.31 4.49
N PRO A 207 1.61 11.94 4.99
CA PRO A 207 1.63 12.50 6.34
C PRO A 207 0.72 13.71 6.43
N ASN A 208 -0.18 13.72 7.40
CA ASN A 208 -1.11 14.81 7.62
C ASN A 208 -1.44 14.99 9.10
N LYS A 209 -2.50 15.75 9.39
CA LYS A 209 -3.02 15.94 10.74
C LYS A 209 -4.49 15.55 10.81
N LEU A 210 -4.83 14.78 11.82
CA LEU A 210 -6.20 14.43 12.16
C LEU A 210 -6.47 14.89 13.60
N ASN A 211 -7.48 15.74 13.80
CA ASN A 211 -7.80 16.34 15.10
C ASN A 211 -6.59 17.02 15.78
N GLY A 212 -5.71 17.66 14.99
CA GLY A 212 -4.50 18.33 15.48
C GLY A 212 -3.32 17.40 15.79
N GLY A 213 -3.53 16.08 15.84
CA GLY A 213 -2.48 15.07 16.03
C GLY A 213 -1.80 14.70 14.72
N LYS A 214 -0.56 14.17 14.81
CA LYS A 214 0.14 13.57 13.67
C LYS A 214 -0.65 12.37 13.17
N HIS A 215 -0.84 12.29 11.86
CA HIS A 215 -1.62 11.23 11.22
C HIS A 215 -0.96 10.78 9.93
N LEU A 216 -1.26 9.56 9.51
CA LEU A 216 -0.80 9.01 8.24
C LEU A 216 -1.97 8.38 7.52
N SER A 217 -2.09 8.71 6.24
CA SER A 217 -3.13 8.25 5.33
C SER A 217 -2.49 7.86 4.00
N ASN A 218 -3.30 7.55 2.98
CA ASN A 218 -2.83 7.30 1.63
C ASN A 218 -3.32 8.41 0.69
N LEU A 219 -2.51 8.75 -0.31
CA LEU A 219 -3.02 9.32 -1.56
C LEU A 219 -3.12 8.18 -2.58
N VAL A 220 -4.23 8.08 -3.27
CA VAL A 220 -4.49 7.06 -4.31
C VAL A 220 -4.84 7.74 -5.62
N LEU A 221 -4.28 7.27 -6.73
CA LEU A 221 -4.55 7.80 -8.06
C LEU A 221 -5.67 6.97 -8.70
N ILE A 222 -6.77 7.63 -9.08
CA ILE A 222 -7.90 7.01 -9.78
C ILE A 222 -8.09 7.78 -11.07
N GLY A 223 -7.91 7.12 -12.21
CA GLY A 223 -7.82 7.80 -13.50
C GLY A 223 -6.62 8.76 -13.52
N ASP A 224 -6.89 10.05 -13.64
CA ASP A 224 -5.89 11.13 -13.63
C ASP A 224 -5.95 12.02 -12.38
N THR A 225 -6.70 11.60 -11.36
CA THR A 225 -7.02 12.41 -10.19
C THR A 225 -6.57 11.73 -8.90
N TRP A 226 -5.92 12.49 -8.02
CA TRP A 226 -5.50 12.02 -6.70
C TRP A 226 -6.61 12.18 -5.68
N PHE A 227 -6.79 11.13 -4.87
CA PHE A 227 -7.74 11.08 -3.78
C PHE A 227 -7.01 10.81 -2.46
N LEU A 228 -7.41 11.48 -1.38
CA LEU A 228 -7.02 11.10 -0.04
C LEU A 228 -7.88 9.93 0.40
N LEU A 229 -7.21 8.86 0.82
CA LEU A 229 -7.81 7.69 1.42
C LEU A 229 -7.33 7.58 2.87
N ASP A 230 -8.26 7.67 3.81
CA ASP A 230 -8.01 7.38 5.22
C ASP A 230 -8.81 6.15 5.65
N VAL A 231 -8.09 5.05 5.88
CA VAL A 231 -8.64 3.76 6.31
C VAL A 231 -8.65 3.60 7.83
N THR A 232 -8.18 4.60 8.57
CA THR A 232 -7.93 4.46 10.01
C THR A 232 -9.23 4.20 10.77
N SER A 233 -9.41 2.95 11.22
CA SER A 233 -10.63 2.53 11.91
C SER A 233 -10.71 3.12 13.32
N PRO A 234 -11.68 3.99 13.66
CA PRO A 234 -11.75 4.62 14.98
C PRO A 234 -12.31 3.70 16.06
N LYS A 235 -12.35 2.37 15.87
CA LYS A 235 -12.98 1.38 16.79
C LYS A 235 -12.29 1.22 18.16
N ASN A 236 -11.91 2.33 18.78
CA ASN A 236 -11.66 2.46 20.20
C ASN A 236 -12.92 3.01 20.88
N LYS A 237 -13.36 2.39 21.97
CA LYS A 237 -14.62 2.69 22.70
C LYS A 237 -14.74 4.14 23.25
N HIS A 238 -13.72 4.96 23.07
CA HIS A 238 -13.60 6.31 23.62
C HIS A 238 -13.62 7.44 22.57
N LEU A 239 -13.72 7.10 21.28
CA LEU A 239 -13.97 8.08 20.22
C LEU A 239 -15.47 8.12 19.93
N PRO A 240 -16.07 9.30 19.66
CA PRO A 240 -17.49 9.39 19.31
C PRO A 240 -17.79 8.42 18.16
N ALA A 241 -18.97 7.80 18.23
CA ALA A 241 -19.41 6.61 17.48
C ALA A 241 -18.69 6.41 16.13
N PRO A 242 -18.21 5.19 15.83
CA PRO A 242 -17.39 4.91 14.67
C PRO A 242 -18.07 5.44 13.41
N LYS A 243 -17.37 6.37 12.74
CA LYS A 243 -17.64 6.74 11.36
C LYS A 243 -17.77 5.43 10.56
N LYS A 244 -18.94 5.19 9.97
CA LYS A 244 -19.34 3.87 9.44
C LYS A 244 -18.48 3.37 8.27
N GLU A 245 -17.68 4.24 7.63
CA GLU A 245 -17.00 3.93 6.38
C GLU A 245 -15.62 4.63 6.30
N ALA A 246 -14.70 4.08 5.49
CA ALA A 246 -13.47 4.75 5.09
C ALA A 246 -13.80 5.97 4.20
N TYR A 247 -12.98 7.02 4.26
CA TYR A 247 -13.24 8.24 3.51
C TYR A 247 -12.33 8.31 2.29
N LEU A 248 -12.94 8.55 1.13
CA LEU A 248 -12.26 8.89 -0.11
C LEU A 248 -12.61 10.32 -0.49
N VAL A 249 -11.59 11.14 -0.70
CA VAL A 249 -11.77 12.58 -0.91
C VAL A 249 -10.96 13.05 -2.08
N GLU A 250 -11.61 13.67 -3.06
CA GLU A 250 -10.94 14.30 -4.19
C GLU A 250 -10.06 15.46 -3.71
N VAL A 251 -8.81 15.49 -4.18
CA VAL A 251 -7.81 16.47 -3.74
C VAL A 251 -7.61 17.60 -4.77
N GLY A 252 -8.38 17.58 -5.86
CA GLY A 252 -8.28 18.52 -6.98
C GLY A 252 -7.47 17.96 -8.16
N SER A 253 -7.65 18.57 -9.34
CA SER A 253 -7.19 18.06 -10.64
C SER A 253 -5.68 18.21 -10.89
N ARG A 254 -5.10 17.18 -11.54
CA ARG A 254 -3.80 17.10 -12.24
C ARG A 254 -2.69 18.04 -11.75
N VAL A 255 -1.83 17.52 -10.88
CA VAL A 255 -0.47 18.04 -10.70
C VAL A 255 0.46 16.83 -10.54
N GLU A 256 1.52 16.73 -11.35
CA GLU A 256 2.68 15.90 -11.02
C GLU A 256 3.34 16.56 -9.81
N LEU A 257 2.95 16.13 -8.62
CA LEU A 257 3.38 16.78 -7.39
C LEU A 257 4.69 16.15 -6.95
N SER A 258 5.74 16.97 -6.80
CA SER A 258 6.95 16.53 -6.11
C SER A 258 6.61 16.11 -4.66
N PRO A 259 7.43 15.27 -4.00
CA PRO A 259 7.29 15.00 -2.58
C PRO A 259 7.17 16.26 -1.69
N GLU A 260 7.83 17.37 -2.05
CA GLU A 260 7.65 18.66 -1.38
C GLU A 260 6.28 19.31 -1.66
N GLU A 261 5.73 19.17 -2.86
CA GLU A 261 4.43 19.75 -3.22
C GLU A 261 3.28 18.98 -2.57
N ILE A 262 3.41 17.65 -2.47
CA ILE A 262 2.51 16.78 -1.71
C ILE A 262 2.40 17.29 -0.26
N SER A 263 3.52 17.65 0.37
CA SER A 263 3.52 18.18 1.74
C SER A 263 2.77 19.51 1.94
N LYS A 264 2.42 20.21 0.84
CA LYS A 264 1.72 21.50 0.84
C LYS A 264 0.24 21.37 0.48
N ILE A 265 -0.22 20.20 0.06
CA ILE A 265 -1.60 19.95 -0.34
C ILE A 265 -2.54 20.14 0.85
N ARG A 266 -3.55 21.00 0.66
CA ARG A 266 -4.64 21.19 1.62
C ARG A 266 -5.83 20.38 1.18
N LEU A 267 -6.26 19.45 2.03
CA LEU A 267 -7.39 18.59 1.75
C LEU A 267 -8.68 19.27 2.18
N VAL A 268 -9.58 19.45 1.22
CA VAL A 268 -10.94 19.93 1.44
C VAL A 268 -11.86 18.73 1.24
N VAL A 269 -12.22 18.06 2.33
CA VAL A 269 -13.19 16.97 2.28
C VAL A 269 -14.59 17.53 2.37
N LYS A 270 -15.42 17.33 1.35
CA LYS A 270 -16.84 17.70 1.40
C LYS A 270 -17.70 16.45 1.60
N ASP A 271 -18.43 16.40 2.71
CA ASP A 271 -19.40 15.36 3.10
C ASP A 271 -20.73 16.05 3.40
N GLY A 272 -21.64 16.08 2.41
CA GLY A 272 -22.84 16.92 2.46
C GLY A 272 -22.49 18.41 2.63
N ASP A 273 -23.07 19.06 3.65
CA ASP A 273 -22.79 20.46 4.01
C ASP A 273 -21.54 20.63 4.90
N ARG A 274 -20.85 19.54 5.24
CA ARG A 274 -19.68 19.56 6.12
C ARG A 274 -18.40 19.56 5.30
N VAL A 275 -17.60 20.59 5.51
CA VAL A 275 -16.22 20.66 5.01
C VAL A 275 -15.29 20.19 6.12
N TYR A 276 -14.72 18.98 6.00
CA TYR A 276 -13.56 18.62 6.83
C TYR A 276 -12.32 19.21 6.17
N MET A 277 -11.85 20.31 6.74
CA MET A 277 -10.47 20.75 6.52
C MET A 277 -9.58 19.89 7.42
N SER A 278 -8.60 19.19 6.86
CA SER A 278 -7.43 18.84 7.68
C SER A 278 -6.79 20.17 8.08
N ASP A 279 -6.87 20.52 9.36
CA ASP A 279 -6.57 21.87 9.82
C ASP A 279 -5.12 22.30 9.47
N PRO A 280 -4.92 23.31 8.60
CA PRO A 280 -3.61 23.83 8.28
C PRO A 280 -3.07 24.79 9.36
N ARG A 281 -3.78 25.01 10.48
CA ARG A 281 -3.36 25.96 11.55
C ARG A 281 -2.31 25.41 12.51
N ALA A 282 -1.86 24.18 12.35
CA ALA A 282 -0.74 23.66 13.14
C ALA A 282 0.63 23.79 12.42
N ALA A 283 0.76 24.65 11.42
CA ALA A 283 2.03 25.23 10.98
C ALA A 283 1.79 26.65 10.44
N TYR A 284 2.15 27.65 11.23
CA TYR A 284 2.25 29.04 10.78
C TYR A 284 3.42 29.19 9.82
N TRP A 285 3.19 29.60 8.58
CA TRP A 285 4.13 30.43 7.83
C TRP A 285 3.37 31.43 6.97
N ARG A 286 3.62 32.72 7.23
CA ARG A 286 3.24 33.87 6.41
C ARG A 286 4.37 34.07 5.40
N ILE A 287 4.10 33.90 4.11
CA ILE A 287 5.06 34.31 3.07
C ILE A 287 4.51 35.58 2.42
N ARG A 288 5.27 36.67 2.58
CA ARG A 288 5.05 37.95 1.89
C ARG A 288 5.54 37.84 0.44
N PRO A 289 4.94 38.59 -0.49
CA PRO A 289 5.35 38.58 -1.89
C PRO A 289 6.74 39.22 -2.06
N ARG A 290 7.59 38.55 -2.86
CA ARG A 290 8.58 39.18 -3.73
C ARG A 290 8.49 38.51 -5.09
#